data_AF-A0A2N2J4A3-F1
#
_entry.id   AF-A0A2N2J4A3-F1
#
_cell.length_a   1.000
_cell.length_b   1.000
_cell.length_c   1.000
_cell.angle_alpha   90.00
_cell.angle_beta   90.00
_cell.angle_gamma   90.00
#
_symmetry.space_group_name_H-M   'P 1'
#
loop_
_entity.id
_entity.type
_entity.pdbx_description
1 polymer ?
#
loop_
_entity_poly.entity_id
_entity_poly.type
_entity_poly.pdbx_seq_one_letter_code
_entity_poly.pdbx_strand_id
1 'polypeptide(L)' 'MDGYKANCKENLLERCLCDCEKTVIIHALTRTNGNQSAAAELLGTTKRILAYKVHKYGIDCEQFK' A
#
# COMPACT_ATOMS: atom_id res chain seq x y z
N MET A 1 -2.91 -15.65 -11.95
CA MET A 1 -1.89 -15.72 -10.88
C MET A 1 -0.69 -14.96 -11.41
N ASP A 2 -0.80 -13.63 -11.42
CA ASP A 2 -0.11 -12.82 -12.41
C ASP A 2 0.84 -11.85 -11.71
N GLY A 3 2.14 -12.15 -11.82
CA GLY A 3 3.20 -11.13 -11.85
C GLY A 3 3.32 -10.21 -10.65
N TYR A 4 3.81 -10.74 -9.53
CA TYR A 4 4.32 -9.90 -8.44
C TYR A 4 5.74 -9.38 -8.75
N LYS A 5 5.86 -8.58 -9.81
CA LYS A 5 7.11 -7.93 -10.17
C LYS A 5 7.12 -6.56 -9.51
N ALA A 6 7.87 -6.43 -8.41
CA ALA A 6 8.30 -5.13 -7.89
C ALA A 6 9.17 -4.48 -8.97
N ASN A 7 8.52 -3.87 -9.96
CA ASN A 7 9.18 -3.06 -10.97
C ASN A 7 9.50 -1.72 -10.30
N CYS A 8 10.70 -1.61 -9.74
CA CYS A 8 11.26 -0.30 -9.43
C CYS A 8 11.51 0.37 -10.79
N LYS A 9 10.60 1.28 -11.16
CA LYS A 9 10.45 1.83 -12.50
C LYS A 9 11.64 2.70 -12.92
N GLU A 10 11.89 2.77 -14.23
CA GLU A 10 13.09 3.40 -14.83
C GLU A 10 13.16 4.93 -14.68
N ASN A 11 12.05 5.63 -14.39
CA ASN A 11 12.00 7.10 -14.33
C ASN A 11 11.79 7.64 -12.91
N LEU A 12 12.53 8.70 -12.55
CA LEU A 12 12.54 9.31 -11.21
C LEU A 12 11.16 9.70 -10.67
N LEU A 13 10.30 10.27 -11.52
CA LEU A 13 8.93 10.65 -11.16
C LEU A 13 8.13 9.44 -10.68
N GLU A 14 8.22 8.32 -11.40
CA GLU A 14 7.45 7.13 -11.07
C GLU A 14 7.94 6.47 -9.78
N ARG A 15 9.24 6.54 -9.50
CA ARG A 15 9.82 6.09 -8.23
C ARG A 15 9.30 6.93 -7.06
N CYS A 16 9.35 8.26 -7.16
CA CYS A 16 8.85 9.13 -6.11
C CYS A 16 7.36 8.88 -5.81
N LEU A 17 6.53 8.71 -6.85
CA LEU A 17 5.12 8.38 -6.67
C LEU A 17 4.92 7.03 -5.96
N CYS A 18 5.71 6.02 -6.33
CA CYS A 18 5.68 4.72 -5.70
C CYS A 18 6.06 4.77 -4.21
N ASP A 19 7.11 5.51 -3.88
CA ASP A 19 7.61 5.65 -2.50
C ASP A 19 6.62 6.45 -1.64
N CYS A 20 6.06 7.55 -2.17
CA CYS A 20 5.02 8.32 -1.50
C CYS A 20 3.77 7.46 -1.26
N GLU A 21 3.30 6.74 -2.27
CA GLU A 21 2.13 5.87 -2.16
C GLU A 21 2.32 4.78 -1.11
N LYS A 22 3.49 4.11 -1.12
CA LYS A 22 3.84 3.10 -0.10
C LYS A 22 3.86 3.70 1.30
N THR A 23 4.47 4.87 1.47
CA THR A 23 4.58 5.56 2.76
C THR A 23 3.21 5.92 3.32
N VAL A 24 2.32 6.46 2.48
CA VAL A 24 0.96 6.84 2.87
C VAL A 24 0.14 5.61 3.29
N ILE A 25 0.27 4.49 2.58
CA ILE A 25 -0.40 3.23 2.94
C ILE A 25 0.10 2.70 4.29
N ILE A 26 1.42 2.68 4.51
CA ILE A 26 2.01 2.23 5.77
C ILE A 26 1.53 3.09 6.93
N HIS A 27 1.51 4.41 6.75
CA HIS A 27 1.03 5.34 7.77
C HIS A 27 -0.45 5.10 8.11
N ALA A 28 -1.30 4.88 7.11
CA ALA A 28 -2.70 4.55 7.34
C ALA A 28 -2.87 3.23 8.09
N LEU A 29 -2.16 2.17 7.69
CA LEU A 29 -2.19 0.87 8.36
C LEU A 29 -1.67 0.93 9.80
N THR A 30 -0.65 1.75 10.05
CA THR A 30 -0.10 1.97 11.40
C THR A 30 -1.14 2.64 12.29
N ARG A 31 -1.84 3.67 11.77
CA ARG A 31 -2.89 4.37 12.53
C ARG A 31 -4.13 3.52 12.81
N THR A 32 -4.36 2.49 12.01
CA THR A 32 -5.52 1.59 12.16
C THR A 32 -5.14 0.22 12.71
N ASN A 33 -3.92 0.06 13.23
CA ASN A 33 -3.42 -1.17 13.84
C ASN A 33 -3.59 -2.42 12.94
N GLY A 34 -3.23 -2.25 11.66
CA GLY A 34 -3.34 -3.30 10.63
C GLY A 34 -4.75 -3.53 10.08
N ASN A 35 -5.76 -2.77 10.52
CA ASN A 35 -7.12 -2.87 9.98
C ASN A 35 -7.22 -2.22 8.59
N GLN A 36 -7.19 -3.07 7.56
CA GLN A 36 -7.29 -2.66 6.15
C GLN A 36 -8.60 -1.94 5.80
N SER A 37 -9.73 -2.32 6.42
CA SER A 37 -11.01 -1.65 6.14
C SER A 37 -10.95 -0.19 6.62
N ALA A 38 -10.53 0.01 7.87
CA ALA A 38 -10.38 1.34 8.44
C ALA A 38 -9.28 2.17 7.74
N ALA A 39 -8.18 1.53 7.32
CA ALA A 39 -7.12 2.20 6.56
C ALA A 39 -7.63 2.67 5.19
N ALA A 40 -8.48 1.86 4.53
CA ALA A 40 -9.07 2.25 3.25
C ALA A 40 -10.04 3.44 3.41
N GLU A 41 -10.85 3.45 4.47
CA GLU A 41 -11.72 4.58 4.81
C GLU A 41 -10.90 5.85 5.10
N LEU A 42 -9.82 5.73 5.89
CA LEU A 42 -8.91 6.84 6.19
C LEU A 42 -8.24 7.42 4.94
N LEU A 43 -7.93 6.56 3.96
CA LEU A 43 -7.34 6.96 2.68
C LEU A 43 -8.37 7.44 1.65
N GLY A 44 -9.67 7.39 1.96
CA GLY A 44 -10.74 7.75 1.02
C GLY A 44 -10.83 6.79 -0.18
N THR A 45 -10.48 5.52 0.02
CA THR A 45 -10.50 4.49 -1.03
C THR A 45 -11.30 3.26 -0.60
N THR A 46 -11.26 2.20 -1.41
CA THR A 46 -11.93 0.93 -1.10
C THR A 46 -10.92 -0.10 -0.59
N LYS A 47 -11.37 -1.02 0.27
CA LYS A 47 -10.57 -2.16 0.75
C LYS A 47 -9.94 -2.95 -0.41
N ARG A 48 -10.65 -3.11 -1.54
CA ARG A 48 -10.14 -3.84 -2.71
C ARG A 48 -8.94 -3.14 -3.35
N ILE A 49 -8.99 -1.81 -3.50
CA ILE A 49 -7.87 -1.03 -4.03
C ILE A 49 -6.70 -1.06 -3.05
N LEU A 50 -6.98 -0.92 -1.75
CA LEU A 50 -5.93 -1.01 -0.72
C LEU A 50 -5.28 -2.40 -0.72
N ALA A 51 -6.05 -3.48 -0.74
CA ALA A 51 -5.55 -4.84 -0.78
C ALA A 51 -4.67 -5.08 -2.01
N TYR A 52 -5.08 -4.58 -3.18
CA TYR A 52 -4.26 -4.65 -4.39
C TYR A 52 -2.92 -3.92 -4.20
N LYS A 53 -2.91 -2.71 -3.63
CA LYS A 53 -1.68 -1.94 -3.40
C LYS A 53 -0.79 -2.57 -2.34
N VAL A 54 -1.38 -3.04 -1.24
CA VAL A 54 -0.70 -3.78 -0.17
C VAL A 54 -0.02 -5.01 -0.74
N HIS A 55 -0.74 -5.78 -1.55
CA HIS A 55 -0.14 -6.88 -2.28
C HIS A 55 0.98 -6.33 -3.15
N LYS A 56 0.71 -5.40 -4.09
CA LYS A 56 1.66 -4.73 -5.03
C LYS A 56 2.97 -4.23 -4.40
N TYR A 57 2.94 -3.80 -3.15
CA TYR A 57 4.10 -3.27 -2.41
C TYR A 57 4.71 -4.23 -1.39
N GLY A 58 4.09 -5.38 -1.17
CA GLY A 58 4.61 -6.46 -0.33
C GLY A 58 4.53 -6.06 1.13
N ILE A 59 3.45 -5.37 1.48
CA ILE A 59 3.22 -4.87 2.82
C ILE A 59 2.47 -5.95 3.58
N ASP A 60 3.08 -6.50 4.62
CA ASP A 60 2.37 -7.43 5.51
C ASP A 60 1.57 -6.64 6.54
N CYS A 61 0.25 -6.61 6.39
CA CYS A 61 -0.63 -5.90 7.32
C CYS A 61 -0.61 -6.48 8.74
N GLU A 62 -0.20 -7.74 8.90
CA GLU A 62 -0.09 -8.40 10.21
C GLU A 62 1.05 -7.85 11.07
N GLN A 63 2.06 -7.20 10.46
CA GLN A 63 3.15 -6.56 11.20
C GLN A 63 2.70 -5.32 11.99
N PHE A 64 1.51 -4.80 11.72
CA PHE A 64 0.96 -3.58 12.34
C PHE A 64 -0.12 -3.89 13.38
N LYS A 65 -0.38 -5.17 13.68
CA LYS A 65 -1.32 -5.58 14.73
C LYS A 65 -0.69 -5.53 16.11
#